data_AF-A0A0Q2MRS5-F1
#
_entry.id   AF-A0A0Q2MRS5-F1
#
_cell.length_a   1.000
_cell.length_b   1.000
_cell.length_c   1.000
_cell.angle_alpha   90.00
_cell.angle_beta   90.00
_cell.angle_gamma   90.00
#
_symmetry.space_group_name_H-M   'P 1'
#
loop_
_entity.id
_entity.type
_entity.pdbx_description
1 polymer ?
#
loop_
_entity_poly.entity_id
_entity_poly.type
_entity_poly.pdbx_seq_one_letter_code
_entity_poly.pdbx_strand_id
1 'polypeptide(L)'
;MEFIAFTYVGNFMEREVIDEVVFTVFDEANRFFRENDISLRFLYIGKLKLEPGYLISLNTPEGKMRVYPLEALVDVLHARLLHEIEERPDIRMDKIFALTTFPLVSRNPYFDFYERFLGIHETRLGLRIMVLSMKPFEPPELGELLKAASGSETPDEEIKRRVRGGLSLFKDRVLKGVLHEVGHGFGLEHCSNDCVMNSPSTMEEWDSRMLGYCDSCFINLKRAVEWSEFNLGHGEPK
;
A
#
# COMPACT_ATOMS: atom_id res chain seq x y z
N MET A 1 -15.32 12.93 -8.51
CA MET A 1 -13.95 12.39 -8.35
C MET A 1 -13.86 11.76 -6.98
N GLU A 2 -13.45 10.50 -6.94
CA GLU A 2 -13.26 9.74 -5.70
C GLU A 2 -11.87 9.99 -5.12
N PHE A 3 -11.77 10.16 -3.80
CA PHE A 3 -10.51 10.35 -3.09
C PHE A 3 -10.26 9.24 -2.08
N ILE A 4 -9.02 8.74 -2.06
CA ILE A 4 -8.51 7.88 -0.99
C ILE A 4 -7.45 8.67 -0.23
N ALA A 5 -7.64 8.84 1.07
CA ALA A 5 -6.60 9.41 1.93
C ALA A 5 -5.40 8.47 1.95
N PHE A 6 -4.20 8.96 1.64
CA PHE A 6 -2.99 8.15 1.58
C PHE A 6 -2.00 8.58 2.66
N THR A 7 -1.54 7.64 3.47
CA THR A 7 -0.56 7.88 4.54
C THR A 7 0.54 6.84 4.54
N TYR A 8 1.66 7.21 5.14
CA TYR A 8 2.75 6.30 5.45
C TYR A 8 2.90 6.17 6.97
N VAL A 9 2.90 4.94 7.46
CA VAL A 9 3.01 4.58 8.87
C VAL A 9 4.44 4.14 9.17
N GLY A 10 5.14 4.91 10.00
CA GLY A 10 6.53 4.61 10.34
C GLY A 10 7.09 5.43 11.49
N ASN A 11 7.81 4.76 12.39
CA ASN A 11 8.36 5.37 13.61
C ASN A 11 9.86 5.67 13.51
N PHE A 12 10.57 4.90 12.69
CA PHE A 12 12.02 5.02 12.58
C PHE A 12 12.32 5.95 11.43
N MET A 13 12.88 7.11 11.78
CA MET A 13 13.58 7.95 10.83
C MET A 13 14.76 7.19 10.22
N GLU A 14 15.16 7.64 9.03
CA GLU A 14 16.41 7.32 8.34
C GLU A 14 16.37 6.16 7.34
N ARG A 15 15.53 6.27 6.32
CA ARG A 15 15.98 5.99 4.95
C ARG A 15 15.30 6.97 4.02
N GLU A 16 16.03 7.97 3.52
CA GLU A 16 15.59 8.82 2.39
C GLU A 16 15.01 7.97 1.25
N VAL A 17 15.58 6.77 1.07
CA VAL A 17 15.11 5.74 0.13
C VAL A 17 13.67 5.31 0.37
N ILE A 18 13.21 5.14 1.61
CA ILE A 18 11.82 4.71 1.88
C ILE A 18 10.85 5.84 1.55
N ASP A 19 11.17 7.07 1.94
CA ASP A 19 10.36 8.23 1.58
C ASP A 19 10.31 8.38 0.05
N GLU A 20 11.45 8.19 -0.64
CA GLU A 20 11.51 8.18 -2.11
C GLU A 20 10.59 7.10 -2.71
N VAL A 21 10.62 5.87 -2.19
CA VAL A 21 9.72 4.78 -2.66
C VAL A 21 8.27 5.15 -2.43
N VAL A 22 7.91 5.60 -1.24
CA VAL A 22 6.52 5.97 -0.87
C VAL A 22 6.00 7.07 -1.80
N PHE A 23 6.76 8.16 -1.98
CA PHE A 23 6.34 9.27 -2.84
C PHE A 23 6.29 8.85 -4.32
N THR A 24 7.27 8.08 -4.79
CA THR A 24 7.23 7.57 -6.18
C THR A 24 5.99 6.71 -6.40
N VAL A 25 5.71 5.76 -5.50
CA VAL A 25 4.54 4.87 -5.62
C VAL A 25 3.23 5.67 -5.58
N PHE A 26 3.14 6.66 -4.69
CA PHE A 26 1.98 7.57 -4.62
C PHE A 26 1.76 8.31 -5.94
N ASP A 27 2.82 8.90 -6.50
CA ASP A 27 2.76 9.66 -7.76
C ASP A 27 2.43 8.75 -8.95
N GLU A 28 3.03 7.56 -9.01
CA GLU A 28 2.82 6.61 -10.09
C GLU A 28 1.44 5.98 -10.06
N ALA A 29 0.88 5.70 -8.88
CA ALA A 29 -0.50 5.25 -8.76
C ALA A 29 -1.48 6.34 -9.25
N ASN A 30 -1.27 7.60 -8.83
CA ASN A 30 -2.07 8.72 -9.33
C ASN A 30 -1.92 8.94 -10.84
N ARG A 31 -0.71 8.77 -11.38
CA ARG A 31 -0.44 8.80 -12.83
C ARG A 31 -1.19 7.69 -13.54
N PHE A 32 -1.13 6.46 -13.03
CA PHE A 32 -1.86 5.31 -13.56
C PHE A 32 -3.36 5.58 -13.65
N PHE A 33 -3.99 6.07 -12.57
CA PHE A 33 -5.43 6.39 -12.59
C PHE A 33 -5.76 7.50 -13.59
N ARG A 34 -4.88 8.50 -13.74
CA ARG A 34 -5.09 9.60 -14.68
C ARG A 34 -4.97 9.16 -16.14
N GLU A 35 -3.92 8.42 -16.48
CA GLU A 35 -3.65 7.97 -17.85
C GLU A 35 -4.71 6.98 -18.34
N ASN A 36 -5.33 6.25 -17.42
CA ASN A 36 -6.39 5.30 -17.72
C ASN A 36 -7.82 5.86 -17.51
N ASP A 37 -7.97 7.18 -17.33
CA ASP A 37 -9.29 7.82 -17.17
C ASP A 37 -10.16 7.16 -16.07
N ILE A 38 -9.54 6.87 -14.92
CA ILE A 38 -10.22 6.44 -13.70
C ILE A 38 -10.38 7.69 -12.82
N SER A 39 -11.62 8.00 -12.44
CA SER A 39 -11.99 9.14 -11.58
C SER A 39 -11.65 8.89 -10.09
N LEU A 40 -10.41 8.50 -9.83
CA LEU A 40 -9.87 8.14 -8.52
C LEU A 40 -8.52 8.82 -8.29
N ARG A 41 -8.30 9.40 -7.11
CA ARG A 41 -7.01 9.98 -6.72
C ARG A 41 -6.64 9.64 -5.27
N PHE A 42 -5.36 9.40 -5.04
CA PHE A 42 -4.80 9.44 -3.70
C PHE A 42 -4.55 10.89 -3.28
N LEU A 43 -4.95 11.22 -2.05
CA LEU A 43 -4.64 12.48 -1.39
C LEU A 43 -3.64 12.22 -0.27
N TYR A 44 -2.41 12.71 -0.39
CA TYR A 44 -1.41 12.52 0.66
C TYR A 44 -1.78 13.33 1.91
N ILE A 45 -2.00 12.63 3.03
CA ILE A 45 -2.36 13.23 4.33
C ILE A 45 -1.18 13.24 5.32
N GLY A 46 0.04 13.03 4.82
CA GLY A 46 1.25 13.05 5.64
C GLY A 46 1.61 11.70 6.25
N LYS A 47 2.76 11.70 6.96
CA LYS A 47 3.27 10.55 7.70
C LYS A 47 2.57 10.41 9.04
N LEU A 48 2.08 9.21 9.33
CA LEU A 48 1.58 8.81 10.63
C LEU A 48 2.71 8.18 11.45
N LYS A 49 3.11 8.87 12.52
CA LYS A 49 4.04 8.33 13.53
C LYS A 49 3.23 7.67 14.63
N LEU A 50 3.56 6.43 14.97
CA LEU A 50 2.96 5.70 16.08
C LEU A 50 3.90 5.75 17.29
N GLU A 51 3.34 5.67 18.48
CA GLU A 51 4.16 5.53 19.68
C GLU A 51 4.83 4.14 19.73
N PRO A 52 6.00 4.00 20.38
CA PRO A 52 6.71 2.71 20.45
C PRO A 52 5.87 1.55 20.98
N GLY A 53 4.85 1.82 21.80
CA GLY A 53 3.94 0.82 22.36
C GLY A 53 3.05 0.10 21.34
N TYR A 54 2.89 0.65 20.13
CA TYR A 54 2.15 -0.02 19.05
C TYR A 54 2.95 -1.12 18.36
N LEU A 55 4.28 -1.15 18.54
CA LEU A 55 5.17 -2.08 17.84
C LEU A 55 5.54 -3.23 18.78
N ILE A 56 4.97 -4.40 18.54
CA ILE A 56 5.23 -5.59 19.36
C ILE A 56 6.42 -6.39 18.82
N SER A 57 7.04 -7.19 19.67
CA SER A 57 8.09 -8.13 19.27
C SER A 57 7.56 -9.55 19.32
N LEU A 58 7.70 -10.28 18.21
CA LEU A 58 7.43 -11.71 18.13
C LEU A 58 8.74 -12.47 18.00
N ASN A 59 8.81 -13.65 18.62
CA ASN A 59 9.91 -14.59 18.42
C ASN A 59 9.46 -15.60 17.37
N THR A 60 10.11 -15.63 16.21
CA THR A 60 9.95 -16.65 15.18
C THR A 60 11.16 -17.59 15.19
N PRO A 61 11.10 -18.76 14.54
CA PRO A 61 12.27 -19.61 14.33
C PRO A 61 13.43 -18.88 13.63
N GLU A 62 13.15 -17.88 12.79
CA GLU A 62 14.19 -17.06 12.13
C GLU A 62 14.72 -15.92 13.00
N GLY A 63 14.15 -15.68 14.18
CA GLY A 63 14.60 -14.69 15.15
C GLY A 63 13.52 -13.76 15.66
N LYS A 64 13.94 -12.67 16.30
CA LYS A 64 13.01 -11.68 16.86
C LYS A 64 12.59 -10.67 15.78
N MET A 65 11.29 -10.60 15.52
CA MET A 65 10.70 -9.70 14.52
C MET A 65 9.84 -8.63 15.20
N ARG A 66 9.91 -7.38 14.72
CA ARG A 66 9.01 -6.30 15.14
C ARG A 66 7.85 -6.19 14.16
N VAL A 67 6.63 -6.14 14.68
CA VAL A 67 5.40 -6.19 13.87
C VAL A 67 4.34 -5.27 14.44
N TYR A 68 3.50 -4.71 13.58
CA TYR A 68 2.32 -3.97 14.02
C TYR A 68 1.14 -4.95 14.18
N PRO A 69 0.45 -4.94 15.35
CA PRO A 69 -0.87 -5.55 15.46
C PRO A 69 -1.82 -4.84 14.51
N LEU A 70 -2.40 -5.60 13.59
CA LEU A 70 -3.27 -5.09 12.56
C LEU A 70 -4.48 -4.36 13.14
N GLU A 71 -5.10 -4.93 14.17
CA GLU A 71 -6.31 -4.39 14.78
C GLU A 71 -6.03 -3.00 15.38
N ALA A 72 -4.89 -2.83 16.04
CA ALA A 72 -4.46 -1.55 16.59
C ALA A 72 -4.18 -0.53 15.48
N LEU A 73 -3.59 -0.96 14.35
CA LEU A 73 -3.32 -0.08 13.23
C LEU A 73 -4.60 0.37 12.53
N VAL A 74 -5.57 -0.53 12.36
CA VAL A 74 -6.89 -0.21 11.80
C VAL A 74 -7.62 0.81 12.67
N ASP A 75 -7.57 0.68 14.00
CA ASP A 75 -8.16 1.65 14.94
C ASP A 75 -7.57 3.06 14.74
N VAL A 76 -6.23 3.15 14.67
CA VAL A 76 -5.55 4.44 14.50
C VAL A 76 -5.84 5.05 13.12
N LEU A 77 -5.85 4.25 12.06
CA LEU A 77 -6.14 4.72 10.70
C LEU A 77 -7.60 5.15 10.55
N HIS A 78 -8.53 4.44 11.20
CA HIS A 78 -9.94 4.83 11.25
C HIS A 78 -10.11 6.20 11.91
N ALA A 79 -9.50 6.40 13.09
CA ALA A 79 -9.50 7.70 13.76
C ALA A 79 -8.83 8.79 12.91
N ARG A 80 -7.75 8.47 12.21
CA ARG A 80 -7.06 9.41 11.33
C ARG A 80 -7.93 9.83 10.14
N LEU A 81 -8.63 8.89 9.51
CA LEU A 81 -9.53 9.19 8.41
C LEU A 81 -10.68 10.07 8.86
N LEU A 82 -11.29 9.78 10.03
CA LEU A 82 -12.33 10.64 10.61
C LEU A 82 -11.85 12.08 10.79
N HIS A 83 -10.65 12.26 11.34
CA HIS A 83 -10.08 13.59 11.51
C HIS A 83 -9.89 14.33 10.17
N GLU A 84 -9.38 13.66 9.12
CA GLU A 84 -9.23 14.31 7.81
C GLU A 84 -10.58 14.65 7.15
N ILE A 85 -11.62 13.85 7.39
CA ILE A 85 -12.99 14.15 6.93
C ILE A 85 -13.52 15.40 7.62
N GLU A 86 -13.29 15.54 8.93
CA GLU A 86 -13.72 16.72 9.71
C GLU A 86 -12.98 17.99 9.28
N GLU A 87 -11.67 17.90 9.04
CA GLU A 87 -10.84 19.05 8.65
C GLU A 87 -11.04 19.48 7.19
N ARG A 88 -11.53 18.58 6.32
CA ARG A 88 -11.72 18.83 4.88
C ARG A 88 -13.12 18.46 4.41
N PRO A 89 -14.17 19.15 4.91
CA PRO A 89 -15.56 18.82 4.58
C PRO A 89 -15.91 19.02 3.10
N ASP A 90 -15.08 19.76 2.36
CA ASP A 90 -15.19 19.96 0.92
C ASP A 90 -14.67 18.78 0.10
N ILE A 91 -13.82 17.93 0.68
CA ILE A 91 -13.27 16.74 0.04
C ILE A 91 -13.94 15.52 0.65
N ARG A 92 -14.79 14.86 -0.14
CA ARG A 92 -15.40 13.61 0.28
C ARG A 92 -14.37 12.49 0.30
N MET A 93 -14.17 11.89 1.47
CA MET A 93 -13.29 10.75 1.69
C MET A 93 -14.00 9.75 2.59
N ASP A 94 -14.00 8.48 2.21
CA ASP A 94 -14.49 7.35 3.02
C ASP A 94 -13.49 6.19 3.06
N LYS A 95 -12.32 6.40 2.45
CA LYS A 95 -11.26 5.40 2.26
C LYS A 95 -9.92 5.96 2.73
N ILE A 96 -9.15 5.14 3.44
CA ILE A 96 -7.75 5.42 3.77
C ILE A 96 -6.86 4.26 3.33
N PHE A 97 -5.71 4.60 2.76
CA PHE A 97 -4.65 3.69 2.36
C PHE A 97 -3.39 4.00 3.15
N ALA A 98 -2.81 3.00 3.78
CA ALA A 98 -1.59 3.12 4.56
C ALA A 98 -0.48 2.21 4.04
N LEU A 99 0.68 2.78 3.72
CA LEU A 99 1.92 2.01 3.56
C LEU A 99 2.63 1.88 4.90
N THR A 100 3.25 0.73 5.18
CA THR A 100 4.09 0.52 6.37
C THR A 100 5.34 -0.29 6.05
N THR A 101 6.44 -0.05 6.78
CA THR A 101 7.69 -0.81 6.64
C THR A 101 7.78 -2.03 7.57
N PHE A 102 6.83 -2.20 8.48
CA PHE A 102 6.80 -3.34 9.40
C PHE A 102 5.77 -4.37 8.95
N PRO A 103 6.06 -5.68 9.11
CA PRO A 103 5.06 -6.72 8.90
C PRO A 103 3.83 -6.50 9.78
N LEU A 104 2.68 -6.92 9.25
CA LEU A 104 1.40 -6.88 9.93
C LEU A 104 1.11 -8.26 10.51
N VAL A 105 0.54 -8.29 11.72
CA VAL A 105 0.08 -9.53 12.34
C VAL A 105 -1.34 -9.37 12.86
N SER A 106 -2.15 -10.39 12.61
CA SER A 106 -3.53 -10.49 13.11
C SER A 106 -3.62 -11.61 14.13
N ARG A 107 -4.50 -11.46 15.12
CA ARG A 107 -4.82 -12.56 16.06
C ARG A 107 -5.89 -13.50 15.51
N ASN A 108 -6.50 -13.16 14.38
CA ASN A 108 -7.54 -13.96 13.76
C ASN A 108 -6.93 -15.18 13.04
N PRO A 109 -7.25 -16.43 13.45
CA PRO A 109 -6.65 -17.65 12.90
C PRO A 109 -7.08 -17.98 11.48
N TYR A 110 -8.06 -17.26 10.92
CA TYR A 110 -8.51 -17.40 9.52
C TYR A 110 -7.72 -16.54 8.54
N PHE A 111 -6.75 -15.74 9.01
CA PHE A 111 -5.84 -15.02 8.11
C PHE A 111 -4.85 -16.02 7.50
N ASP A 112 -5.00 -16.25 6.19
CA ASP A 112 -4.28 -17.31 5.50
C ASP A 112 -2.82 -16.91 5.20
N PHE A 113 -1.95 -17.89 4.93
CA PHE A 113 -0.54 -17.62 4.60
C PHE A 113 -0.38 -16.70 3.37
N TYR A 114 -1.38 -16.67 2.48
CA TYR A 114 -1.39 -15.86 1.26
C TYR A 114 -1.66 -14.36 1.51
N GLU A 115 -2.31 -14.00 2.63
CA GLU A 115 -2.42 -12.60 3.12
C GLU A 115 -1.14 -12.11 3.81
N ARG A 116 -0.09 -12.94 3.94
CA ARG A 116 1.18 -12.52 4.55
C ARG A 116 2.03 -11.63 3.64
N PHE A 117 1.68 -11.55 2.35
CA PHE A 117 2.39 -10.76 1.33
C PHE A 117 1.61 -9.54 0.83
N LEU A 118 0.30 -9.53 1.04
CA LEU A 118 -0.62 -8.55 0.47
C LEU A 118 -1.37 -7.85 1.61
N GLY A 119 -1.84 -6.65 1.34
CA GLY A 119 -2.40 -5.77 2.35
C GLY A 119 -3.68 -6.32 2.99
N ILE A 120 -4.14 -5.61 4.01
CA ILE A 120 -5.40 -5.89 4.67
C ILE A 120 -6.43 -4.84 4.26
N HIS A 121 -7.66 -5.31 4.08
CA HIS A 121 -8.86 -4.52 3.93
C HIS A 121 -9.81 -4.73 5.11
N GLU A 122 -10.16 -3.64 5.79
CA GLU A 122 -11.14 -3.63 6.87
C GLU A 122 -12.18 -2.54 6.63
N THR A 123 -13.45 -2.82 6.94
CA THR A 123 -14.52 -1.81 6.86
C THR A 123 -15.13 -1.59 8.23
N ARG A 124 -15.14 -0.32 8.67
CA ARG A 124 -15.68 0.08 9.98
C ARG A 124 -16.56 1.31 9.85
N LEU A 125 -17.84 1.15 10.22
CA LEU A 125 -18.83 2.22 10.14
C LEU A 125 -18.92 2.86 8.75
N GLY A 126 -18.81 2.04 7.69
CA GLY A 126 -18.80 2.51 6.31
C GLY A 126 -17.47 3.10 5.82
N LEU A 127 -16.49 3.33 6.71
CA LEU A 127 -15.15 3.74 6.33
C LEU A 127 -14.28 2.52 6.00
N ARG A 128 -13.52 2.60 4.91
CA ARG A 128 -12.68 1.51 4.43
C ARG A 128 -11.21 1.81 4.69
N ILE A 129 -10.54 0.90 5.38
CA ILE A 129 -9.14 0.98 5.76
C ILE A 129 -8.37 -0.06 4.96
N MET A 130 -7.32 0.37 4.28
CA MET A 130 -6.45 -0.45 3.46
C MET A 130 -5.03 -0.27 3.95
N VAL A 131 -4.31 -1.36 4.23
CA VAL A 131 -2.95 -1.30 4.77
C VAL A 131 -2.05 -2.26 4.03
N LEU A 132 -0.96 -1.78 3.45
CA LEU A 132 0.03 -2.61 2.76
C LEU A 132 1.40 -2.51 3.44
N SER A 133 1.96 -3.66 3.81
CA SER A 133 3.35 -3.75 4.24
C SER A 133 4.29 -3.77 3.04
N MET A 134 5.25 -2.87 3.02
CA MET A 134 6.28 -2.78 1.98
C MET A 134 7.37 -3.84 2.16
N LYS A 135 7.54 -4.39 3.38
CA LYS A 135 8.69 -5.22 3.71
C LYS A 135 8.83 -6.49 2.85
N PRO A 136 7.75 -7.23 2.51
CA PRO A 136 7.85 -8.41 1.65
C PRO A 136 8.32 -8.09 0.23
N PHE A 137 8.15 -6.84 -0.23
CA PHE A 137 8.52 -6.42 -1.58
C PHE A 137 9.97 -5.96 -1.70
N GLU A 138 10.67 -5.70 -0.58
CA GLU A 138 12.06 -5.25 -0.58
C GLU A 138 12.97 -6.35 -1.17
N PRO A 139 13.72 -6.08 -2.26
CA PRO A 139 14.67 -7.05 -2.80
C PRO A 139 15.73 -7.41 -1.74
N PRO A 140 16.06 -8.70 -1.55
CA PRO A 140 16.97 -9.13 -0.48
C PRO A 140 18.31 -8.40 -0.47
N GLU A 141 18.87 -8.14 -1.65
CA GLU A 141 20.17 -7.48 -1.84
C GLU A 141 20.13 -5.96 -1.62
N LEU A 142 18.95 -5.32 -1.67
CA LEU A 142 18.85 -3.86 -1.69
C LEU A 142 19.42 -3.23 -0.42
N GLY A 143 19.17 -3.85 0.74
CA GLY A 143 19.68 -3.36 2.02
C GLY A 143 21.21 -3.35 2.12
N GLU A 144 21.89 -4.33 1.51
CA GLU A 144 23.36 -4.41 1.48
C GLU A 144 23.95 -3.42 0.47
N LEU A 145 23.32 -3.31 -0.70
CA LEU A 145 23.72 -2.37 -1.75
C LEU A 145 23.65 -0.91 -1.27
N LEU A 146 22.60 -0.55 -0.53
CA LEU A 146 22.44 0.79 0.03
C LEU A 146 23.53 1.11 1.06
N LYS A 147 23.92 0.14 1.89
CA LYS A 147 25.02 0.30 2.85
C LYS A 147 26.36 0.49 2.13
N ALA A 148 26.62 -0.30 1.10
CA ALA A 148 27.84 -0.20 0.29
C ALA A 148 27.94 1.16 -0.42
N ALA A 149 26.83 1.67 -0.95
CA ALA A 149 26.77 2.98 -1.59
C ALA A 149 26.95 4.15 -0.59
N SER A 150 26.55 3.98 0.67
CA SER A 150 26.68 5.05 1.68
C SER A 150 28.08 5.08 2.33
N GLY A 151 28.81 3.97 2.31
CA GLY A 151 30.13 3.82 2.95
C GLY A 151 31.33 4.20 2.09
N SER A 152 31.13 4.70 0.85
CA SER A 152 32.21 5.06 -0.07
C SER A 152 32.10 6.53 -0.49
N GLU A 153 33.21 7.29 -0.44
CA GLU A 153 33.24 8.71 -0.87
C GLU A 153 32.90 8.88 -2.35
N THR A 154 33.15 7.84 -3.16
CA THR A 154 32.68 7.70 -4.55
C THR A 154 32.22 6.26 -4.75
N PRO A 155 30.90 5.98 -4.71
CA PRO A 155 30.39 4.65 -4.99
C PRO A 155 30.71 4.27 -6.44
N ASP A 156 31.20 3.06 -6.64
CA ASP A 156 31.41 2.47 -7.97
C ASP A 156 30.15 2.66 -8.82
N GLU A 157 30.31 3.07 -10.08
CA GLU A 157 29.19 3.21 -11.02
C GLU A 157 28.40 1.91 -11.16
N GLU A 158 29.06 0.76 -10.99
CA GLU A 158 28.38 -0.52 -10.94
C GLU A 158 27.44 -0.65 -9.72
N ILE A 159 27.90 -0.22 -8.53
CA ILE A 159 27.10 -0.22 -7.31
C ILE A 159 25.89 0.72 -7.47
N LYS A 160 26.10 1.93 -8.00
CA LYS A 160 25.00 2.88 -8.26
C LYS A 160 23.96 2.29 -9.22
N ARG A 161 24.41 1.63 -10.29
CA ARG A 161 23.53 0.96 -11.25
C ARG A 161 22.71 -0.14 -10.57
N ARG A 162 23.33 -0.98 -9.73
CA ARG A 162 22.63 -2.05 -8.99
C ARG A 162 21.63 -1.49 -7.98
N VAL A 163 21.99 -0.44 -7.25
CA VAL A 163 21.07 0.27 -6.33
C VAL A 163 19.86 0.80 -7.08
N ARG A 164 20.07 1.49 -8.22
CA ARG A 164 18.96 2.00 -9.05
C ARG A 164 18.06 0.87 -9.54
N GLY A 165 18.63 -0.23 -10.02
CA GLY A 165 17.88 -1.40 -10.45
C GLY A 165 17.04 -2.02 -9.33
N GLY A 166 17.65 -2.23 -8.16
CA GLY A 166 16.96 -2.77 -6.98
C GLY A 166 15.86 -1.83 -6.47
N LEU A 167 16.09 -0.51 -6.51
CA LEU A 167 15.10 0.47 -6.12
C LEU A 167 13.93 0.54 -7.10
N SER A 168 14.18 0.46 -8.40
CA SER A 168 13.15 0.37 -9.44
C SER A 168 12.28 -0.87 -9.22
N LEU A 169 12.90 -2.03 -9.03
CA LEU A 169 12.19 -3.28 -8.76
C LEU A 169 11.34 -3.18 -7.48
N PHE A 170 11.88 -2.57 -6.42
CA PHE A 170 11.14 -2.39 -5.18
C PHE A 170 9.90 -1.49 -5.39
N LYS A 171 10.05 -0.39 -6.11
CA LYS A 171 8.94 0.53 -6.44
C LYS A 171 7.85 -0.18 -7.24
N ASP A 172 8.21 -0.91 -8.30
CA ASP A 172 7.27 -1.65 -9.14
C ASP A 172 6.47 -2.67 -8.32
N ARG A 173 7.15 -3.42 -7.45
CA ARG A 173 6.52 -4.42 -6.59
C ARG A 173 5.53 -3.79 -5.61
N VAL A 174 5.90 -2.68 -4.97
CA VAL A 174 5.01 -1.96 -4.04
C VAL A 174 3.85 -1.32 -4.80
N LEU A 175 4.07 -0.74 -5.98
CA LEU A 175 3.02 -0.17 -6.81
C LEU A 175 2.00 -1.22 -7.25
N LYS A 176 2.44 -2.40 -7.69
CA LYS A 176 1.54 -3.53 -7.96
C LYS A 176 0.70 -3.88 -6.73
N GLY A 177 1.31 -3.86 -5.54
CA GLY A 177 0.61 -4.16 -4.29
C GLY A 177 -0.43 -3.09 -3.96
N VAL A 178 -0.08 -1.81 -4.15
CA VAL A 178 -1.02 -0.69 -3.98
C VAL A 178 -2.21 -0.82 -4.92
N LEU A 179 -1.99 -1.15 -6.19
CA LEU A 179 -3.08 -1.36 -7.14
C LEU A 179 -3.92 -2.61 -6.79
N HIS A 180 -3.29 -3.69 -6.35
CA HIS A 180 -4.00 -4.89 -5.88
C HIS A 180 -4.97 -4.55 -4.73
N GLU A 181 -4.46 -3.90 -3.68
CA GLU A 181 -5.27 -3.46 -2.55
C GLU A 181 -6.33 -2.45 -3.00
N VAL A 182 -6.03 -1.47 -3.86
CA VAL A 182 -7.08 -0.59 -4.40
C VAL A 182 -8.19 -1.40 -5.09
N GLY A 183 -7.87 -2.46 -5.83
CA GLY A 183 -8.85 -3.35 -6.43
C GLY A 183 -9.79 -3.98 -5.39
N HIS A 184 -9.26 -4.62 -4.35
CA HIS A 184 -10.05 -5.09 -3.19
C HIS A 184 -10.83 -3.95 -2.53
N GLY A 185 -10.23 -2.77 -2.51
CA GLY A 185 -10.77 -1.52 -2.03
C GLY A 185 -11.98 -1.03 -2.81
N PHE A 186 -12.26 -1.59 -3.97
CA PHE A 186 -13.46 -1.36 -4.79
C PHE A 186 -14.25 -2.64 -5.05
N GLY A 187 -13.98 -3.72 -4.30
CA GLY A 187 -14.74 -4.97 -4.33
C GLY A 187 -14.33 -5.94 -5.44
N LEU A 188 -13.16 -5.76 -6.06
CA LEU A 188 -12.62 -6.78 -6.96
C LEU A 188 -12.12 -7.97 -6.14
N GLU A 189 -12.44 -9.17 -6.59
CA GLU A 189 -11.86 -10.41 -6.07
C GLU A 189 -10.57 -10.75 -6.82
N HIS A 190 -9.85 -11.76 -6.32
CA HIS A 190 -8.70 -12.30 -7.03
C HIS A 190 -9.10 -12.80 -8.42
N CYS A 191 -8.17 -12.68 -9.38
CA CYS A 191 -8.36 -13.15 -10.76
C CYS A 191 -7.23 -14.09 -11.17
N SER A 192 -7.39 -14.82 -12.28
CA SER A 192 -6.40 -15.75 -12.80
C SER A 192 -5.62 -15.24 -14.03
N ASN A 193 -5.96 -14.04 -14.52
CA ASN A 193 -5.31 -13.42 -15.69
C ASN A 193 -3.93 -12.83 -15.31
N ASP A 194 -3.16 -12.41 -16.32
CA ASP A 194 -2.01 -11.53 -16.05
C ASP A 194 -2.53 -10.15 -15.60
N CYS A 195 -2.45 -9.89 -14.29
CA CYS A 195 -3.14 -8.78 -13.64
C CYS A 195 -2.59 -8.63 -12.22
N VAL A 196 -2.57 -7.41 -11.68
CA VAL A 196 -2.24 -7.17 -10.27
C VAL A 196 -3.18 -7.90 -9.31
N MET A 197 -4.44 -8.16 -9.71
CA MET A 197 -5.40 -8.93 -8.90
C MET A 197 -5.14 -10.45 -8.90
N ASN A 198 -4.11 -10.93 -9.58
CA ASN A 198 -3.71 -12.33 -9.54
C ASN A 198 -2.64 -12.54 -8.46
N SER A 199 -3.06 -13.10 -7.33
CA SER A 199 -2.21 -13.29 -6.16
C SER A 199 -1.03 -14.22 -6.52
N PRO A 200 0.22 -13.78 -6.29
CA PRO A 200 1.37 -14.58 -6.63
C PRO A 200 1.62 -15.67 -5.58
N SER A 201 2.18 -16.80 -6.00
CA SER A 201 2.74 -17.81 -5.10
C SER A 201 4.19 -17.49 -4.74
N THR A 202 4.90 -16.75 -5.60
CA THR A 202 6.30 -16.35 -5.40
C THR A 202 6.57 -14.92 -5.87
N MET A 203 7.68 -14.32 -5.42
CA MET A 203 8.06 -12.99 -5.87
C MET A 203 8.44 -12.95 -7.36
N GLU A 204 8.94 -14.05 -7.91
CA GLU A 204 9.23 -14.18 -9.35
C GLU A 204 7.93 -14.14 -10.17
N GLU A 205 6.86 -14.80 -9.71
CA GLU A 205 5.55 -14.67 -10.34
C GLU A 205 5.06 -13.23 -10.28
N TRP A 206 5.17 -12.59 -9.11
CA TRP A 206 4.78 -11.19 -8.91
C TRP A 206 5.52 -10.25 -9.85
N ASP A 207 6.83 -10.44 -10.02
CA ASP A 207 7.67 -9.65 -10.91
C ASP A 207 7.25 -9.83 -12.38
N SER A 208 6.87 -11.05 -12.77
CA SER A 208 6.40 -11.36 -14.12
C SER A 208 5.02 -10.78 -14.44
N ARG A 209 4.20 -10.46 -13.43
CA ARG A 209 2.86 -9.89 -13.66
C ARG A 209 2.94 -8.52 -14.32
N MET A 210 1.96 -8.20 -15.16
CA MET A 210 1.79 -6.85 -15.67
C MET A 210 1.58 -5.85 -14.52
N LEU A 211 2.11 -4.64 -14.68
CA LEU A 211 1.87 -3.51 -13.76
C LEU A 211 0.54 -2.85 -14.14
N GLY A 212 -0.56 -3.48 -13.76
CA GLY A 212 -1.92 -2.97 -14.01
C GLY A 212 -2.98 -4.06 -13.94
N TYR A 213 -4.19 -3.69 -14.34
CA TYR A 213 -5.33 -4.60 -14.37
C TYR A 213 -5.52 -5.20 -15.77
N CYS A 214 -5.91 -6.48 -15.85
CA CYS A 214 -6.45 -7.03 -17.09
C CYS A 214 -7.79 -6.36 -17.44
N ASP A 215 -8.24 -6.48 -18.69
CA ASP A 215 -9.44 -5.80 -19.21
C ASP A 215 -10.68 -5.97 -18.31
N SER A 216 -10.93 -7.18 -17.80
CA SER A 216 -12.10 -7.45 -16.94
C SER A 216 -12.01 -6.73 -15.60
N CYS A 217 -10.86 -6.84 -14.92
CA CYS A 217 -10.61 -6.13 -13.66
C CYS A 217 -10.64 -4.62 -13.86
N PHE A 218 -10.07 -4.12 -14.96
CA PHE A 218 -10.06 -2.71 -15.30
C PHE A 218 -11.49 -2.15 -15.46
N ILE A 219 -12.33 -2.82 -16.25
CA ILE A 219 -13.74 -2.44 -16.45
C ILE A 219 -14.51 -2.46 -15.11
N ASN A 220 -14.29 -3.49 -14.29
CA ASN A 220 -14.94 -3.61 -12.99
C ASN A 220 -14.52 -2.50 -12.03
N LEU A 221 -13.21 -2.17 -11.98
CA LEU A 221 -12.71 -1.07 -11.17
C LEU A 221 -13.31 0.26 -11.60
N LYS A 222 -13.31 0.56 -12.91
CA LYS A 222 -13.87 1.82 -13.42
C LYS A 222 -15.35 1.96 -13.06
N ARG A 223 -16.14 0.90 -13.25
CA ARG A 223 -17.56 0.86 -12.86
C ARG A 223 -17.75 1.05 -11.35
N ALA A 224 -16.92 0.40 -10.53
CA ALA A 224 -17.02 0.51 -9.08
C ALA A 224 -16.68 1.92 -8.58
N VAL A 225 -15.68 2.58 -9.19
CA VAL A 225 -15.34 3.97 -8.90
C VAL A 225 -16.50 4.90 -9.31
N GLU A 226 -17.01 4.77 -10.53
CA GLU A 226 -18.16 5.56 -11.02
C GLU A 226 -19.41 5.34 -10.15
N TRP A 227 -19.71 4.09 -9.78
CA TRP A 227 -20.85 3.76 -8.92
C TRP A 227 -20.68 4.32 -7.51
N SER A 228 -19.46 4.32 -6.96
CA SER A 228 -19.14 5.07 -5.75
C SER A 228 -19.60 6.50 -5.96
N GLU A 229 -19.12 7.22 -6.99
CA GLU A 229 -19.55 8.60 -7.27
C GLU A 229 -21.08 8.80 -7.34
N PHE A 230 -21.83 7.86 -7.93
CA PHE A 230 -23.30 7.96 -8.08
C PHE A 230 -24.08 7.74 -6.78
N ASN A 231 -23.77 6.70 -6.01
CA ASN A 231 -24.42 6.44 -4.72
C ASN A 231 -24.15 7.55 -3.70
N LEU A 232 -23.11 8.35 -3.95
CA LEU A 232 -22.73 9.50 -3.16
C LEU A 232 -23.59 10.75 -3.48
N GLY A 233 -24.44 10.73 -4.54
CA GLY A 233 -25.35 11.82 -4.93
C GLY A 233 -26.78 11.73 -4.39
N HIS A 234 -27.20 10.59 -3.84
CA HIS A 234 -28.52 10.42 -3.22
C HIS A 234 -28.32 10.04 -1.76
N GLY A 235 -28.14 11.07 -0.90
CA GLY A 235 -28.50 10.91 0.50
C GLY A 235 -29.97 10.50 0.58
N GLU A 236 -30.29 9.50 1.40
CA GLU A 236 -31.65 9.05 1.64
C GLU A 236 -32.61 10.25 1.78
N PRO A 237 -33.80 10.23 1.14
CA PRO A 237 -34.81 11.20 1.48
C PRO A 237 -35.13 11.07 2.98
N LYS A 238 -35.01 12.19 3.69
CA LYS A 238 -35.44 12.36 5.09
C LYS A 238 -36.84 11.81 5.34
#